data_AF-A0A6J4PCF1-F1
#
_entry.id   AF-A0A6J4PCF1-F1
#
_cell.length_a   1.000
_cell.length_b   1.000
_cell.length_c   1.000
_cell.angle_alpha   90.00
_cell.angle_beta   90.00
_cell.angle_gamma   90.00
#
_symmetry.space_group_name_H-M   'P 1'
#
loop_
_entity.id
_entity.type
_entity.pdbx_description
1 polymer ?
#
loop_
_entity_poly.entity_id
_entity_poly.type
_entity_poly.pdbx_seq_one_letter_code
_entity_poly.pdbx_strand_id
1 'polypeptide(L)'
;DRPLLGVLTDPARSPGERARRVRDLLTGPAARSVDTRSPSTGAGHDGHTALLVAARDGNADAVAALLAAGADQTLTDGYMDAVAAHKAAYGGHADVLRLLVAAPGFAAVRDARGPYNGYTPLHDAAWHGHAEAAEVLLAAGARTDLTGLDGRTPSALARDNGHGALADLLRPDLTR
;
A
#
# COMPACT_ATOMS: atom_id res chain seq x y z
N ASP A 1 26.74 -2.10 4.20
CA ASP A 1 25.54 -1.40 4.69
C ASP A 1 24.30 -2.28 4.62
N ARG A 2 23.54 -2.44 5.70
CA ARG A 2 22.19 -3.03 5.60
C ARG A 2 21.19 -1.89 5.34
N PRO A 3 20.41 -1.91 4.24
CA PRO A 3 19.36 -0.92 3.97
C PRO A 3 18.29 -0.93 5.08
N LEU A 4 17.45 0.12 5.17
CA LEU A 4 16.24 0.10 6.01
C LEU A 4 15.41 -1.17 5.78
N LEU A 5 15.42 -1.66 4.53
CA LEU A 5 14.80 -2.92 4.14
C LEU A 5 15.33 -4.13 4.91
N GLY A 6 16.65 -4.25 5.09
CA GLY A 6 17.24 -5.37 5.82
C GLY A 6 16.91 -5.40 7.31
N VAL A 7 16.39 -4.29 7.86
CA VAL A 7 15.80 -4.24 9.21
C VAL A 7 14.32 -4.62 9.18
N LEU A 8 13.59 -4.21 8.14
CA LEU A 8 12.17 -4.47 7.97
C LEU A 8 11.86 -5.92 7.59
N THR A 9 12.76 -6.59 6.89
CA THR A 9 12.59 -7.98 6.44
C THR A 9 13.31 -9.00 7.31
N ASP A 10 13.87 -8.60 8.46
CA ASP A 10 14.56 -9.51 9.38
C ASP A 10 13.53 -10.41 10.10
N PRO A 11 13.45 -11.72 9.80
CA PRO A 11 12.44 -12.60 10.38
C PRO A 11 12.69 -12.86 11.87
N ALA A 12 13.89 -12.58 12.38
CA ALA A 12 14.23 -12.77 13.79
C ALA A 12 13.71 -11.65 14.70
N ARG A 13 13.10 -10.58 14.14
CA ARG A 13 12.64 -9.41 14.90
C ARG A 13 11.13 -9.29 14.88
N SER A 14 10.54 -8.94 16.01
CA SER A 14 9.13 -8.59 16.12
C SER A 14 8.79 -7.30 15.35
N PRO A 15 7.53 -7.09 14.93
CA PRO A 15 7.12 -5.86 14.25
C PRO A 15 7.52 -4.57 14.99
N GLY A 16 7.33 -4.54 16.31
CA GLY A 16 7.70 -3.41 17.16
C GLY A 16 9.20 -3.15 17.23
N GLU A 17 10.04 -4.21 17.25
CA GLU A 17 11.50 -4.08 17.18
C GLU A 17 11.96 -3.53 15.82
N ARG A 18 11.33 -4.00 14.73
CA ARG A 18 11.60 -3.48 13.39
C ARG A 18 11.27 -1.99 13.31
N ALA A 19 10.11 -1.57 13.84
CA ALA A 19 9.70 -0.17 13.87
C ALA A 19 10.58 0.72 14.75
N ARG A 20 11.01 0.26 15.93
CA ARG A 20 11.99 0.98 16.77
C ARG A 20 13.29 1.20 16.03
N ARG A 21 13.81 0.16 15.39
CA ARG A 21 15.08 0.24 14.68
C ARG A 21 15.01 1.13 13.44
N VAL A 22 13.88 1.16 12.73
CA VAL A 22 13.64 2.11 11.64
C VAL A 22 13.70 3.54 12.16
N ARG A 23 13.05 3.86 13.29
CA ARG A 23 13.15 5.19 13.91
C ARG A 23 14.59 5.58 14.24
N ASP A 24 15.34 4.70 14.90
CA ASP A 24 16.74 4.97 15.26
C ASP A 24 17.61 5.29 14.04
N LEU A 25 17.38 4.60 12.92
CA LEU A 25 18.13 4.79 11.68
C LEU A 25 17.75 6.07 10.93
N LEU A 26 16.54 6.59 11.15
CA LEU A 26 16.06 7.83 10.54
C LEU A 26 16.45 9.06 11.36
N THR A 27 16.62 8.94 12.68
CA THR A 27 16.97 10.07 13.57
C THR A 27 18.44 10.12 13.98
N GLY A 28 19.23 9.10 13.65
CA GLY A 28 20.64 8.99 14.03
C GLY A 28 21.60 9.85 13.18
N PRO A 29 22.88 9.96 13.59
CA PRO A 29 23.90 10.78 12.90
C PRO A 29 24.28 10.27 11.48
N ALA A 30 23.76 9.11 11.08
CA ALA A 30 23.86 8.55 9.73
C ALA A 30 22.47 8.45 9.06
N ALA A 31 21.58 9.41 9.35
CA ALA A 31 20.22 9.48 8.83
C ALA A 31 20.22 9.28 7.31
N ARG A 32 19.49 8.27 6.87
CA ARG A 32 19.36 7.92 5.45
C ARG A 32 18.11 8.55 4.90
N SER A 33 18.09 8.83 3.59
CA SER A 33 16.85 9.17 2.92
C SER A 33 15.82 8.06 3.17
N VAL A 34 14.67 8.43 3.73
CA VAL A 34 13.55 7.52 4.05
C VAL A 34 13.07 6.77 2.80
N ASP A 35 13.28 7.37 1.63
CA ASP A 35 12.86 6.89 0.32
C ASP A 35 13.93 6.10 -0.43
N THR A 36 15.03 5.74 0.24
CA THR A 36 16.10 4.94 -0.38
C THR A 36 15.54 3.62 -0.89
N ARG A 37 15.62 3.41 -2.21
CA ARG A 37 15.25 2.13 -2.84
C ARG A 37 16.32 1.09 -2.54
N SER A 38 15.90 -0.14 -2.22
CA SER A 38 16.87 -1.23 -2.12
C SER A 38 17.52 -1.50 -3.48
N PRO A 39 18.85 -1.75 -3.50
CA PRO A 39 19.52 -2.19 -4.71
C PRO A 39 18.91 -3.52 -5.18
N SER A 40 18.77 -3.69 -6.48
CA SER A 40 18.21 -4.91 -7.07
C SER A 40 19.09 -6.08 -6.62
N THR A 41 18.49 -6.98 -5.85
CA THR A 41 19.11 -8.27 -5.56
C THR A 41 18.29 -9.24 -6.40
N GLY A 42 18.92 -9.94 -7.34
CA GLY A 42 18.27 -10.77 -8.37
C GLY A 42 17.34 -11.90 -7.88
N ALA A 43 16.94 -11.88 -6.62
CA ALA A 43 15.91 -12.68 -5.97
C ALA A 43 14.52 -11.97 -5.93
N GLY A 44 14.21 -11.10 -6.89
CA GLY A 44 12.86 -10.52 -7.07
C GLY A 44 12.46 -9.44 -6.05
N HIS A 45 13.42 -8.85 -5.34
CA HIS A 45 13.20 -7.76 -4.38
C HIS A 45 13.60 -6.40 -4.98
N ASP A 46 13.21 -6.17 -6.22
CA ASP A 46 13.72 -5.03 -6.99
C ASP A 46 13.00 -3.73 -6.59
N GLY A 47 13.77 -2.67 -6.30
CA GLY A 47 13.29 -1.29 -6.28
C GLY A 47 12.32 -0.90 -5.15
N HIS A 48 12.06 -1.76 -4.17
CA HIS A 48 11.12 -1.45 -3.10
C HIS A 48 11.68 -0.42 -2.11
N THR A 49 10.87 0.59 -1.79
CA THR A 49 11.08 1.48 -0.66
C THR A 49 10.70 0.78 0.65
N ALA A 50 11.19 1.31 1.78
CA ALA A 50 10.82 0.82 3.09
C ALA A 50 9.30 0.86 3.33
N LEU A 51 8.62 1.90 2.83
CA LEU A 51 7.17 2.06 2.96
C LEU A 51 6.40 0.97 2.22
N LEU A 52 6.83 0.62 1.00
CA LEU A 52 6.20 -0.44 0.21
C LEU A 52 6.23 -1.80 0.92
N VAL A 53 7.38 -2.16 1.49
CA VAL A 53 7.52 -3.45 2.22
C VAL A 53 6.75 -3.43 3.53
N ALA A 54 6.83 -2.34 4.30
CA ALA A 54 6.05 -2.23 5.54
C ALA A 54 4.54 -2.31 5.27
N ALA A 55 4.07 -1.72 4.17
CA ALA A 55 2.67 -1.79 3.77
C ALA A 55 2.24 -3.19 3.31
N ARG A 56 3.08 -3.89 2.51
CA ARG A 56 2.83 -5.29 2.10
C ARG A 56 2.72 -6.22 3.31
N ASP A 57 3.61 -6.03 4.29
CA ASP A 57 3.73 -6.89 5.46
C ASP A 57 2.73 -6.51 6.58
N GLY A 58 1.88 -5.50 6.38
CA GLY A 58 0.91 -5.05 7.38
C GLY A 58 1.55 -4.44 8.64
N ASN A 59 2.79 -3.95 8.56
CA ASN A 59 3.51 -3.44 9.72
C ASN A 59 3.16 -1.97 10.00
N ALA A 60 1.99 -1.75 10.62
CA ALA A 60 1.46 -0.41 10.92
C ALA A 60 2.45 0.47 11.71
N ASP A 61 3.17 -0.08 12.69
CA ASP A 61 4.16 0.69 13.46
C ASP A 61 5.31 1.20 12.59
N ALA A 62 5.79 0.38 11.64
CA ALA A 62 6.83 0.78 10.71
C ALA A 62 6.29 1.81 9.71
N VAL A 63 5.08 1.63 9.20
CA VAL A 63 4.42 2.60 8.31
C VAL A 63 4.27 3.95 9.00
N ALA A 64 3.77 3.98 10.25
CA ALA A 64 3.64 5.20 11.02
C ALA A 64 5.00 5.91 11.20
N ALA A 65 6.05 5.17 11.54
CA ALA A 65 7.39 5.72 11.68
C ALA A 65 7.96 6.30 10.37
N LEU A 66 7.73 5.61 9.25
CA LEU A 66 8.19 6.05 7.92
C LEU A 66 7.45 7.30 7.45
N LEU A 67 6.12 7.33 7.61
CA LEU A 67 5.30 8.51 7.25
C LEU A 67 5.64 9.72 8.11
N ALA A 68 5.89 9.53 9.42
CA ALA A 68 6.35 10.60 10.30
C ALA A 68 7.74 11.16 9.91
N ALA A 69 8.56 10.35 9.24
CA ALA A 69 9.84 10.77 8.67
C ALA A 69 9.72 11.34 7.25
N GLY A 70 8.50 11.50 6.72
CA GLY A 70 8.26 12.10 5.41
C GLY A 70 8.38 11.14 4.23
N ALA A 71 8.18 9.83 4.43
CA ALA A 71 8.18 8.86 3.34
C ALA A 71 7.22 9.25 2.22
N ASP A 72 7.71 9.23 0.98
CA ASP A 72 6.94 9.58 -0.20
C ASP A 72 6.03 8.41 -0.63
N GLN A 73 4.72 8.66 -0.56
CA GLN A 73 3.69 7.68 -0.91
C GLN A 73 3.58 7.42 -2.42
N THR A 74 4.13 8.32 -3.26
CA THR A 74 4.09 8.22 -4.74
C THR A 74 5.11 7.24 -5.30
N LEU A 75 6.05 6.79 -4.48
CA LEU A 75 7.07 5.85 -4.91
C LEU A 75 6.49 4.47 -5.13
N THR A 76 6.80 3.92 -6.30
CA THR A 76 6.36 2.61 -6.74
C THR A 76 7.45 1.55 -6.56
N ASP A 77 7.05 0.27 -6.52
CA ASP A 77 8.01 -0.79 -6.78
C ASP A 77 8.44 -0.77 -8.25
N GLY A 78 9.69 -1.12 -8.53
CA GLY A 78 10.22 -1.07 -9.90
C GLY A 78 9.69 -2.17 -10.82
N TYR A 79 8.92 -3.12 -10.28
CA TYR A 79 8.40 -4.27 -11.01
C TYR A 79 6.91 -4.12 -11.32
N MET A 80 6.07 -3.78 -10.35
CA MET A 80 4.61 -3.69 -10.53
C MET A 80 4.07 -2.27 -10.57
N ASP A 81 4.92 -1.25 -10.66
CA ASP A 81 4.62 0.17 -10.41
C ASP A 81 3.55 0.40 -9.32
N ALA A 82 3.57 -0.42 -8.27
CA ALA A 82 2.57 -0.42 -7.22
C ALA A 82 3.01 0.51 -6.10
N VAL A 83 2.16 1.47 -5.72
CA VAL A 83 2.36 2.28 -4.50
C VAL A 83 2.01 1.51 -3.23
N ALA A 84 2.38 2.05 -2.05
CA ALA A 84 2.13 1.43 -0.75
C ALA A 84 0.65 1.09 -0.52
N ALA A 85 -0.28 1.92 -1.02
CA ALA A 85 -1.71 1.67 -0.91
C ALA A 85 -2.16 0.39 -1.63
N HIS A 86 -1.59 0.04 -2.79
CA HIS A 86 -1.87 -1.23 -3.47
C HIS A 86 -1.45 -2.41 -2.60
N LYS A 87 -0.23 -2.35 -2.04
CA LYS A 87 0.29 -3.45 -1.19
C LYS A 87 -0.55 -3.66 0.06
N ALA A 88 -0.97 -2.58 0.71
CA ALA A 88 -1.84 -2.65 1.88
C ALA A 88 -3.25 -3.16 1.52
N ALA A 89 -3.82 -2.70 0.41
CA ALA A 89 -5.13 -3.13 -0.06
C ALA A 89 -5.15 -4.60 -0.49
N TYR A 90 -4.13 -5.05 -1.23
CA TYR A 90 -3.94 -6.45 -1.62
C TYR A 90 -3.87 -7.38 -0.40
N GLY A 91 -3.20 -6.95 0.68
CA GLY A 91 -3.09 -7.72 1.92
C GLY A 91 -4.26 -7.55 2.90
N GLY A 92 -5.21 -6.66 2.61
CA GLY A 92 -6.33 -6.36 3.50
C GLY A 92 -5.97 -5.57 4.77
N HIS A 93 -4.81 -4.91 4.79
CA HIS A 93 -4.27 -4.21 5.96
C HIS A 93 -4.94 -2.85 6.18
N ALA A 94 -6.17 -2.86 6.70
CA ALA A 94 -6.99 -1.67 6.88
C ALA A 94 -6.37 -0.65 7.87
N ASP A 95 -5.64 -1.12 8.88
CA ASP A 95 -4.87 -0.27 9.81
C ASP A 95 -3.74 0.49 9.12
N VAL A 96 -2.99 -0.16 8.24
CA VAL A 96 -1.98 0.48 7.38
C VAL A 96 -2.63 1.49 6.45
N LEU A 97 -3.76 1.15 5.81
CA LEU A 97 -4.48 2.08 4.94
C LEU A 97 -4.95 3.33 5.68
N ARG A 98 -5.42 3.20 6.94
CA ARG A 98 -5.79 4.37 7.76
C ARG A 98 -4.61 5.29 8.00
N LEU A 99 -3.41 4.75 8.22
CA LEU A 99 -2.17 5.54 8.36
C LEU A 99 -1.80 6.24 7.05
N LEU A 100 -1.84 5.53 5.92
CA LEU A 100 -1.53 6.11 4.60
C LEU A 100 -2.50 7.24 4.25
N VAL A 101 -3.82 7.01 4.43
CA VAL A 101 -4.88 8.00 4.18
C VAL A 101 -4.71 9.25 5.03
N ALA A 102 -4.32 9.09 6.30
CA ALA A 102 -4.13 10.22 7.22
C ALA A 102 -2.85 11.02 6.93
N ALA A 103 -1.89 10.44 6.23
CA ALA A 103 -0.63 11.09 5.91
C ALA A 103 -0.73 12.01 4.67
N PRO A 104 0.04 13.12 4.64
CA PRO A 104 0.11 13.97 3.47
C PRO A 104 0.51 13.20 2.20
N GLY A 105 0.02 13.64 1.05
CA GLY A 105 0.33 13.06 -0.26
C GLY A 105 -0.59 11.92 -0.69
N PHE A 106 -1.43 11.36 0.18
CA PHE A 106 -2.33 10.26 -0.20
C PHE A 106 -3.26 10.60 -1.38
N ALA A 107 -3.74 11.85 -1.47
CA ALA A 107 -4.59 12.29 -2.56
C ALA A 107 -3.96 12.11 -3.96
N ALA A 108 -2.64 12.15 -4.07
CA ALA A 108 -1.93 11.93 -5.34
C ALA A 108 -1.91 10.46 -5.77
N VAL A 109 -2.12 9.52 -4.83
CA VAL A 109 -1.98 8.07 -5.06
C VAL A 109 -3.24 7.27 -4.80
N ARG A 110 -4.29 7.91 -4.28
CA ARG A 110 -5.58 7.28 -3.93
C ARG A 110 -6.14 6.41 -5.05
N ASP A 111 -6.11 6.94 -6.26
CA ASP A 111 -6.62 6.28 -7.47
C ASP A 111 -5.46 5.94 -8.44
N ALA A 112 -4.24 5.77 -7.91
CA ALA A 112 -3.08 5.35 -8.69
C ALA A 112 -3.40 4.03 -9.42
N ARG A 113 -2.96 3.91 -10.66
CA ARG A 113 -3.23 2.72 -11.49
C ARG A 113 -1.96 1.88 -11.59
N GLY A 114 -2.06 0.61 -11.25
CA GLY A 114 -1.03 -0.38 -11.54
C GLY A 114 -0.83 -0.53 -13.06
N PRO A 115 0.40 -0.77 -13.54
CA PRO A 115 0.77 -0.78 -14.94
C PRO A 115 0.28 -2.04 -15.67
N TYR A 116 0.12 -3.16 -14.94
CA TYR A 116 -0.18 -4.47 -15.56
C TYR A 116 -1.67 -4.71 -15.82
N ASN A 117 -2.53 -4.27 -14.90
CA ASN A 117 -3.97 -4.49 -14.95
C ASN A 117 -4.76 -3.18 -14.84
N GLY A 118 -4.11 -2.02 -14.66
CA GLY A 118 -4.79 -0.74 -14.48
C GLY A 118 -5.57 -0.64 -13.17
N TYR A 119 -5.40 -1.59 -12.25
CA TYR A 119 -6.14 -1.64 -11.00
C TYR A 119 -5.68 -0.54 -10.06
N THR A 120 -6.64 0.01 -9.32
CA THR A 120 -6.38 0.94 -8.22
C THR A 120 -6.30 0.18 -6.89
N PRO A 121 -5.88 0.80 -5.78
CA PRO A 121 -5.93 0.15 -4.47
C PRO A 121 -7.34 -0.41 -4.15
N LEU A 122 -8.41 0.26 -4.60
CA LEU A 122 -9.77 -0.21 -4.38
C LEU A 122 -10.09 -1.48 -5.20
N HIS A 123 -9.52 -1.62 -6.40
CA HIS A 123 -9.64 -2.86 -7.18
C HIS A 123 -8.93 -4.02 -6.48
N ASP A 124 -7.74 -3.79 -5.93
CA ASP A 124 -7.00 -4.84 -5.20
C ASP A 124 -7.76 -5.33 -3.97
N ALA A 125 -8.32 -4.40 -3.17
CA ALA A 125 -9.18 -4.75 -2.02
C ALA A 125 -10.44 -5.52 -2.47
N ALA A 126 -11.05 -5.11 -3.59
CA ALA A 126 -12.25 -5.73 -4.13
C ALA A 126 -12.01 -7.16 -4.65
N TRP A 127 -10.92 -7.36 -5.40
CA TRP A 127 -10.53 -8.67 -5.93
C TRP A 127 -10.36 -9.71 -4.83
N HIS A 128 -9.79 -9.31 -3.69
CA HIS A 128 -9.50 -10.20 -2.55
C HIS A 128 -10.57 -10.19 -1.45
N GLY A 129 -11.64 -9.41 -1.61
CA GLY A 129 -12.76 -9.40 -0.66
C GLY A 129 -12.49 -8.66 0.65
N HIS A 130 -11.51 -7.77 0.69
CA HIS A 130 -11.11 -7.05 1.90
C HIS A 130 -12.02 -5.85 2.17
N ALA A 131 -13.21 -6.11 2.74
CA ALA A 131 -14.23 -5.09 2.96
C ALA A 131 -13.76 -3.92 3.83
N GLU A 132 -13.08 -4.17 4.95
CA GLU A 132 -12.58 -3.08 5.82
C GLU A 132 -11.55 -2.19 5.13
N ALA A 133 -10.68 -2.78 4.30
CA ALA A 133 -9.72 -2.02 3.49
C ALA A 133 -10.44 -1.16 2.44
N ALA A 134 -11.46 -1.71 1.79
CA ALA A 134 -12.29 -0.98 0.85
C ALA A 134 -13.03 0.18 1.51
N GLU A 135 -13.61 -0.02 2.69
CA GLU A 135 -14.28 1.04 3.47
C GLU A 135 -13.34 2.21 3.78
N VAL A 136 -12.10 1.93 4.19
CA VAL A 136 -11.10 2.97 4.46
C VAL A 136 -10.78 3.78 3.19
N LEU A 137 -10.63 3.10 2.05
CA LEU A 137 -10.38 3.75 0.75
C LEU A 137 -11.60 4.58 0.29
N LEU A 138 -12.81 4.08 0.46
CA LEU A 138 -14.05 4.80 0.14
C LEU A 138 -14.21 6.05 1.00
N ALA A 139 -13.93 5.96 2.31
CA ALA A 139 -13.94 7.10 3.22
C ALA A 139 -12.90 8.16 2.83
N ALA A 140 -11.79 7.76 2.19
CA ALA A 140 -10.79 8.65 1.62
C ALA A 140 -11.18 9.22 0.23
N GLY A 141 -12.36 8.86 -0.30
CA GLY A 141 -12.88 9.33 -1.57
C GLY A 141 -12.37 8.57 -2.79
N ALA A 142 -11.95 7.30 -2.63
CA ALA A 142 -11.54 6.47 -3.76
C ALA A 142 -12.71 6.25 -4.72
N ARG A 143 -12.42 6.30 -6.01
CA ARG A 143 -13.45 6.18 -7.05
C ARG A 143 -13.86 4.73 -7.27
N THR A 144 -15.16 4.46 -7.26
CA THR A 144 -15.76 3.14 -7.52
C THR A 144 -16.07 2.87 -8.99
N ASP A 145 -15.98 3.89 -9.84
CA ASP A 145 -16.38 3.86 -11.25
C ASP A 145 -15.20 3.69 -12.22
N LEU A 146 -13.97 3.75 -11.72
CA LEU A 146 -12.78 3.48 -12.52
C LEU A 146 -12.74 2.01 -12.93
N THR A 147 -12.31 1.76 -14.15
CA THR A 147 -12.08 0.40 -14.66
C THR A 147 -10.59 0.11 -14.79
N GLY A 148 -10.23 -1.15 -14.50
CA GLY A 148 -8.98 -1.74 -14.93
C GLY A 148 -8.86 -1.85 -16.45
N LEU A 149 -7.73 -2.37 -16.92
CA LEU A 149 -7.46 -2.64 -18.34
C LEU A 149 -8.35 -3.76 -18.90
N ASP A 150 -8.87 -4.62 -18.03
CA ASP A 150 -9.87 -5.64 -18.37
C ASP A 150 -11.31 -5.10 -18.44
N GLY A 151 -11.49 -3.78 -18.25
CA GLY A 151 -12.79 -3.12 -18.29
C GLY A 151 -13.65 -3.34 -17.05
N ARG A 152 -13.13 -3.95 -15.98
CA ARG A 152 -13.90 -4.26 -14.76
C ARG A 152 -13.74 -3.15 -13.74
N THR A 153 -14.84 -2.79 -13.08
CA THR A 153 -14.86 -1.92 -11.90
C THR A 153 -14.55 -2.72 -10.63
N PRO A 154 -14.21 -2.08 -9.49
CA PRO A 154 -14.06 -2.77 -8.22
C PRO A 154 -15.29 -3.63 -7.85
N SER A 155 -16.50 -3.10 -8.04
CA SER A 155 -17.74 -3.86 -7.78
C SER A 155 -17.87 -5.10 -8.66
N ALA A 156 -17.52 -5.01 -9.95
CA ALA A 156 -17.53 -6.17 -10.83
C ALA A 156 -16.51 -7.22 -10.37
N LEU A 157 -15.28 -6.81 -10.05
CA LEU A 157 -14.24 -7.72 -9.54
C LEU A 157 -14.65 -8.41 -8.24
N ALA A 158 -15.19 -7.68 -7.27
CA ALA A 158 -15.69 -8.27 -6.03
C ALA A 158 -16.76 -9.32 -6.31
N ARG A 159 -17.70 -9.04 -7.22
CA ARG A 159 -18.78 -9.98 -7.59
C ARG A 159 -18.24 -11.23 -8.25
N ASP A 160 -17.34 -11.05 -9.21
CA ASP A 160 -16.78 -12.13 -10.02
C ASP A 160 -15.89 -13.07 -9.20
N ASN A 161 -15.33 -12.58 -8.08
CA ASN A 161 -14.58 -13.36 -7.10
C ASN A 161 -15.43 -13.84 -5.91
N GLY A 162 -16.76 -13.65 -5.94
CA GLY A 162 -17.69 -14.19 -4.93
C GLY A 162 -17.88 -13.32 -3.68
N HIS A 163 -17.39 -12.09 -3.67
CA HIS A 163 -17.52 -11.14 -2.56
C HIS A 163 -18.77 -10.26 -2.71
N GLY A 164 -19.96 -10.89 -2.75
CA GLY A 164 -21.23 -10.21 -3.06
C GLY A 164 -21.55 -8.98 -2.20
N ALA A 165 -21.41 -9.08 -0.87
CA ALA A 165 -21.67 -7.95 0.03
C ALA A 165 -20.72 -6.76 -0.24
N LEU A 166 -19.46 -7.03 -0.56
CA LEU A 166 -18.51 -6.00 -0.96
C LEU A 166 -18.85 -5.43 -2.34
N ALA A 167 -19.28 -6.25 -3.29
CA ALA A 167 -19.72 -5.79 -4.60
C ALA A 167 -20.89 -4.81 -4.50
N ASP A 168 -21.82 -5.06 -3.57
CA ASP A 168 -22.97 -4.19 -3.31
C ASP A 168 -22.54 -2.86 -2.67
N LEU A 169 -21.60 -2.91 -1.72
CA LEU A 169 -20.98 -1.71 -1.12
C LEU A 169 -20.27 -0.85 -2.18
N LEU A 170 -19.58 -1.49 -3.13
CA LEU A 170 -18.78 -0.83 -4.16
C LEU A 170 -19.56 -0.40 -5.40
N ARG A 171 -20.87 -0.63 -5.43
CA ARG A 171 -21.68 -0.36 -6.61
C ARG A 171 -21.55 1.12 -6.97
N PRO A 172 -21.15 1.46 -8.21
CA PRO A 172 -20.98 2.84 -8.60
C PRO A 172 -22.29 3.61 -8.43
N ASP A 173 -22.19 4.80 -7.82
CA ASP A 173 -23.32 5.68 -7.67
C ASP A 173 -23.60 6.36 -9.01
N LEU A 174 -24.51 5.78 -9.81
CA LEU A 174 -24.86 6.26 -11.14
C LEU A 174 -25.80 7.48 -11.12
N THR A 175 -25.94 8.16 -9.98
CA THR A 175 -26.93 9.23 -9.78
C THR A 175 -26.38 10.66 -9.76
N ARG A 176 -25.14 10.90 -10.23
CA ARG A 176 -24.56 12.24 -10.34
C ARG A 176 -24.17 12.62 -11.77
#